data_AF-A0A183HTD7-F1
#
_entry.id   AF-A0A183HTD7-F1
#
_cell.length_a   1.000
_cell.length_b   1.000
_cell.length_c   1.000
_cell.angle_alpha   90.00
_cell.angle_beta   90.00
_cell.angle_gamma   90.00
#
_symmetry.space_group_name_H-M   'P 1'
#
loop_
_entity.id
_entity.type
_entity.pdbx_description
1 polymer ?
#
loop_
_entity_poly.entity_id
_entity_poly.type
_entity_poly.pdbx_seq_one_letter_code
_entity_poly.pdbx_strand_id
1 'polypeptide(L)'
;MSVVPAILITFRSVPPVDRSVSLGFQGFLVSLIATLPSSVFWGWIIDKSCVMWNTVCGQGSRGACQLYNTEKLRLMTHLTYSIM
;
A
#
# COMPACT_ATOMS: atom_id res chain seq x y z
N MET A 1 4.30 3.62 -14.71
CA MET A 1 3.61 4.23 -15.87
C MET A 1 3.10 3.12 -16.80
N SER A 2 2.04 2.42 -16.40
CA SER A 2 1.44 1.28 -17.13
C SER A 2 -0.08 1.42 -17.31
N VAL A 3 -0.63 2.59 -16.97
CA VAL A 3 -2.08 2.85 -17.04
C VAL A 3 -2.57 2.93 -18.49
N VAL A 4 -1.81 3.57 -19.37
CA VAL A 4 -2.14 3.72 -20.81
C VAL A 4 -2.30 2.36 -21.51
N PRO A 5 -1.34 1.41 -21.43
CA PRO A 5 -1.52 0.10 -22.05
C PRO A 5 -2.66 -0.71 -21.42
N ALA A 6 -2.90 -0.59 -20.11
CA ALA A 6 -4.00 -1.28 -19.44
C ALA A 6 -5.38 -0.82 -19.96
N ILE A 7 -5.55 0.49 -20.18
CA ILE A 7 -6.78 1.07 -20.75
C ILE A 7 -6.97 0.64 -22.21
N LEU A 8 -5.88 0.59 -22.99
CA LEU A 8 -5.95 0.15 -24.39
C LEU A 8 -6.39 -1.32 -24.50
N ILE A 9 -5.92 -2.18 -23.60
CA ILE A 9 -6.30 -3.59 -23.55
C ILE A 9 -7.79 -3.74 -23.18
N THR A 10 -8.27 -3.00 -22.17
CA THR A 10 -9.69 -3.06 -21.76
C THR A 10 -10.65 -2.56 -22.84
N PHE A 11 -10.25 -1.57 -23.63
CA PHE A 11 -11.05 -1.10 -24.77
C PHE A 11 -11.14 -2.08 -25.93
N ARG A 12 -10.20 -3.02 -26.05
CA ARG A 12 -10.21 -4.08 -27.08
C ARG A 12 -10.98 -5.31 -26.64
N SER A 13 -11.16 -5.53 -25.34
CA SER A 13 -11.89 -6.69 -24.79
C SER A 13 -13.38 -6.43 -24.55
N VAL A 14 -13.84 -5.17 -24.60
CA VAL A 14 -15.21 -4.78 -24.21
C VAL A 14 -15.91 -3.95 -25.32
N PRO A 15 -17.21 -4.20 -25.61
CA PRO A 15 -17.99 -3.40 -26.54
C PRO A 15 -18.09 -1.93 -26.12
N PRO A 16 -18.27 -0.98 -27.06
CA PRO A 16 -18.16 0.45 -26.81
C PRO A 16 -19.15 0.99 -25.77
N VAL A 17 -20.29 0.34 -25.59
CA VAL A 17 -21.33 0.72 -24.62
C VAL A 17 -20.90 0.49 -23.16
N ASP A 18 -20.05 -0.51 -22.89
CA ASP A 18 -19.67 -0.91 -21.52
C ASP A 18 -18.28 -0.42 -21.08
N ARG A 19 -17.60 0.38 -21.93
CA ARG A 19 -16.22 0.83 -21.69
C ARG A 19 -16.05 1.70 -20.45
N SER A 20 -17.03 2.56 -20.15
CA SER A 20 -16.99 3.43 -18.96
C SER A 20 -17.15 2.61 -17.68
N VAL A 21 -18.02 1.60 -17.70
CA VAL A 21 -18.25 0.69 -16.57
C VAL A 21 -17.02 -0.18 -16.32
N SER A 22 -16.41 -0.72 -17.37
CA SER A 22 -15.21 -1.57 -17.24
C SER A 22 -14.01 -0.81 -16.67
N LEU A 23 -13.81 0.45 -17.07
CA LEU A 23 -12.77 1.30 -16.50
C LEU A 23 -13.03 1.66 -15.04
N GLY A 24 -14.29 1.98 -14.69
CA GLY A 24 -14.69 2.20 -13.30
C GLY A 24 -14.42 0.99 -12.42
N PHE A 25 -14.75 -0.21 -12.92
CA PHE A 25 -14.50 -1.47 -12.23
C PHE A 25 -13.00 -1.78 -12.10
N GLN A 26 -12.20 -1.55 -13.16
CA GLN A 26 -10.75 -1.69 -13.10
C GLN A 26 -10.15 -0.77 -12.03
N GLY A 27 -10.56 0.49 -11.99
CA GLY A 27 -10.13 1.44 -10.97
C GLY A 27 -10.53 1.00 -9.55
N PHE A 28 -11.77 0.55 -9.37
CA PHE A 28 -12.26 0.01 -8.10
C PHE A 28 -11.41 -1.16 -7.60
N LEU A 29 -11.13 -2.14 -8.46
CA LEU A 29 -10.30 -3.28 -8.11
C LEU A 29 -8.86 -2.88 -7.73
N VAL A 30 -8.26 -1.96 -8.47
CA VAL A 30 -6.91 -1.46 -8.16
C VAL A 30 -6.91 -0.74 -6.81
N SER A 31 -7.90 0.10 -6.51
CA SER A 31 -7.99 0.74 -5.21
C SER A 31 -8.15 -0.27 -4.08
N LEU A 32 -9.00 -1.28 -4.27
CA LEU A 32 -9.27 -2.30 -3.25
C LEU A 32 -8.06 -3.20 -2.98
N ILE A 33 -7.35 -3.62 -4.02
CA ILE A 33 -6.31 -4.67 -3.93
C ILE A 33 -4.90 -4.08 -3.88
N ALA A 34 -4.67 -2.86 -4.37
CA ALA A 34 -3.35 -2.24 -4.32
C ALA A 34 -3.30 -1.12 -3.28
N THR A 35 -4.18 -0.12 -3.38
CA THR A 35 -4.07 1.08 -2.55
C THR A 35 -4.33 0.82 -1.07
N LEU A 36 -5.39 0.08 -0.74
CA LEU A 36 -5.73 -0.24 0.65
C LEU A 36 -4.68 -1.12 1.34
N PRO A 37 -4.26 -2.28 0.79
CA PRO A 37 -3.26 -3.10 1.46
C PRO A 37 -1.86 -2.47 1.42
N SER A 38 -1.54 -1.62 0.43
CA SER A 38 -0.26 -0.91 0.38
C SER A 38 -0.03 -0.05 1.63
N SER A 39 -1.01 0.77 2.01
CA SER A 39 -0.86 1.64 3.19
C SER A 39 -0.73 0.83 4.49
N VAL A 40 -1.50 -0.25 4.62
CA VAL A 40 -1.43 -1.17 5.77
C VAL A 40 -0.08 -1.88 5.82
N PHE A 41 0.42 -2.37 4.68
CA PHE A 41 1.69 -3.06 4.58
C PHE A 41 2.87 -2.14 4.94
N TRP A 42 2.87 -0.91 4.43
CA TRP A 42 3.88 0.09 4.80
C TRP A 42 3.81 0.46 6.28
N GLY A 43 2.60 0.58 6.85
CA GLY A 43 2.43 0.77 8.29
C GLY A 43 3.05 -0.38 9.10
N TRP A 44 2.82 -1.62 8.69
CA TRP A 44 3.39 -2.79 9.35
C TRP A 44 4.93 -2.84 9.29
N ILE A 45 5.53 -2.47 8.16
CA ILE A 45 7.00 -2.39 8.03
C ILE A 45 7.58 -1.40 9.04
N ILE A 46 6.94 -0.22 9.15
CA ILE A 46 7.37 0.83 10.07
C ILE A 46 7.22 0.34 11.53
N ASP A 47 6.08 -0.27 11.87
CA ASP A 47 5.84 -0.83 13.20
C ASP A 47 6.85 -1.91 13.59
N LYS A 48 7.32 -2.73 12.65
CA LYS A 48 8.35 -3.76 12.88
C LYS A 48 9.73 -3.19 13.20
N SER A 49 10.01 -1.98 12.74
CA SER A 49 11.27 -1.29 13.03
C SER A 49 11.28 -0.56 14.38
N CYS A 50 10.13 -0.52 15.06
CA CYS A 50 10.00 0.11 16.37
C CYS A 50 10.82 -0.63 17.44
N VAL A 51 11.65 0.11 18.17
CA VAL A 51 12.45 -0.41 19.31
C VAL A 51 11.78 -0.06 20.64
N MET A 52 11.26 1.17 20.76
CA MET A 52 10.62 1.67 21.97
C MET A 52 9.28 2.31 21.64
N TRP A 53 8.20 1.68 22.09
CA TRP A 53 6.85 2.23 22.03
C TRP A 53 6.66 3.29 23.11
N ASN A 54 6.12 4.46 22.75
CA ASN A 54 5.69 5.43 23.75
C ASN A 54 4.39 4.93 24.39
N THR A 55 4.39 4.83 25.72
CA THR A 55 3.18 4.57 26.50
C THR A 55 2.65 5.89 27.03
N VAL A 56 1.45 6.27 26.62
CA VAL A 56 0.76 7.43 27.20
C VAL A 56 0.40 7.11 28.65
N CYS A 57 0.94 7.88 29.60
CA CYS A 57 0.65 7.71 31.02
C CYS A 57 -0.86 7.81 31.29
N GLY A 58 -1.44 6.78 31.90
CA GLY A 58 -2.84 6.75 32.33
C GLY A 58 -3.75 5.80 31.54
N GLN A 59 -3.34 5.31 30.37
CA GLN A 59 -4.12 4.36 29.57
C GLN A 59 -3.13 3.45 28.86
N GLY A 60 -3.15 2.14 29.12
CA GLY A 60 -2.20 1.14 28.58
C GLY A 60 -2.23 0.95 27.05
N SER A 61 -2.67 1.96 26.31
CA SER A 61 -2.75 2.05 24.86
C SER A 61 -1.36 2.36 24.28
N ARG A 62 -0.95 1.58 23.27
CA ARG A 62 0.29 1.82 22.51
C ARG A 62 0.15 3.12 21.71
N GLY A 63 0.99 4.11 21.99
CA GLY A 63 1.08 5.36 21.22
C GLY A 63 1.99 5.22 20.00
N ALA A 64 2.45 6.35 19.46
CA ALA A 64 3.46 6.36 18.40
C ALA A 64 4.80 5.81 18.92
N CYS A 65 5.59 5.17 18.04
CA CYS A 65 6.92 4.73 18.41
C CYS A 65 7.87 5.92 18.56
N GLN A 66 8.65 5.94 19.64
CA GLN A 66 9.55 7.04 19.98
C GLN A 66 10.94 6.86 19.37
N LEU A 67 11.38 5.61 19.21
CA LEU A 67 12.68 5.26 18.63
C LEU A 67 12.56 4.12 17.63
N TYR A 68 12.94 4.40 16.39
CA TYR A 68 12.98 3.44 15.29
C TYR A 68 14.42 3.00 15.01
N ASN A 69 14.61 1.72 14.68
CA ASN A 69 15.90 1.20 14.24
C ASN A 69 16.11 1.50 12.75
N THR A 70 17.07 2.37 12.45
CA THR A 70 17.37 2.84 11.08
C THR A 70 17.88 1.74 10.15
N GLU A 71 18.69 0.81 10.64
CA GLU A 71 19.23 -0.31 9.86
C GLU A 71 18.13 -1.30 9.47
N LYS A 72 17.26 -1.67 10.42
CA LYS A 72 16.12 -2.56 10.15
C LYS A 72 15.13 -1.92 9.18
N LEU A 73 14.82 -0.63 9.37
CA LEU A 73 13.93 0.10 8.46
C LEU A 73 14.50 0.12 7.04
N ARG A 74 15.79 0.47 6.89
CA ARG A 74 16.48 0.50 5.59
C ARG A 74 16.49 -0.87 4.92
N LEU A 75 16.83 -1.94 5.64
CA LEU A 75 16.84 -3.29 5.06
C LEU A 75 15.44 -3.72 4.60
N MET A 76 14.41 -3.48 5.41
CA MET A 76 13.04 -3.84 5.06
C MET A 76 12.54 -3.04 3.85
N THR A 77 12.79 -1.73 3.79
CA THR A 77 12.38 -0.92 2.64
C THR A 77 13.08 -1.38 1.37
N HIS A 78 14.39 -1.59 1.40
CA HIS A 78 15.14 -2.08 0.24
C HIS A 78 14.68 -3.46 -0.23
N LEU A 79 14.39 -4.38 0.69
CA LEU A 79 13.83 -5.69 0.35
C LEU A 79 12.46 -5.56 -0.32
N THR A 80 11.60 -4.69 0.19
CA THR A 80 10.24 -4.50 -0.37
C THR A 80 10.29 -3.91 -1.79
N TYR A 81 11.16 -2.95 -2.04
CA TYR A 81 11.36 -2.38 -3.38
C TYR A 81 12.10 -3.32 -4.34
N SER A 82 12.84 -4.31 -3.82
CA SER A 82 13.52 -5.30 -4.66
C SER A 82 12.63 -6.49 -5.02
N ILE A 83 11.56 -6.73 -4.27
CA ILE A 83 10.61 -7.84 -4.48
C ILE A 83 9.41 -7.41 -5.35
N MET A 84 9.03 -6.14 -5.29
CA MET A 84 8.00 -5.52 -6.15
C MET A 84 8.57 -5.03 -7.48
#